data_AF-A0A5K4F550-F1
#
_entry.id   AF-A0A5K4F550-F1
#
_cell.length_a   1.000
_cell.length_b   1.000
_cell.length_c   1.000
_cell.angle_alpha   90.00
_cell.angle_beta   90.00
_cell.angle_gamma   90.00
#
_symmetry.space_group_name_H-M   'P 1'
#
loop_
_entity.id
_entity.type
_entity.pdbx_description
1 polymer ?
#
loop_
_entity_poly.entity_id
_entity_poly.type
_entity_poly.pdbx_seq_one_letter_code
_entity_poly.pdbx_strand_id
1 'polypeptide(L)'
;MIKLCSKADTYSKSVAAIVYGLAIVSLFFASSVFHLFSLFYINGRLRSTLQLCDRIVICLFIAASYTPWLLLRDFHASWGLTALWSVWIAAIFGGAFQYVYLDRFQSVELMIYLAISICPAYSFIYMHEQSGLPLLITGALFYLFGVIFFKLDGHIPLAHAIWHCCVFIAIFLQFNAVDTFLITN
;
A
#
# COMPACT_ATOMS: atom_id res chain seq x y z
N MET A 1 -4.30 -10.62 -7.93
CA MET A 1 -3.22 -11.64 -7.86
C MET A 1 -3.25 -12.58 -9.06
N ILE A 2 -4.23 -13.48 -9.18
CA ILE A 2 -4.28 -14.52 -10.24
C ILE A 2 -4.04 -13.94 -11.65
N LYS A 3 -4.72 -12.84 -12.00
CA LYS A 3 -4.52 -12.14 -13.29
C LYS A 3 -3.08 -11.71 -13.56
N LEU A 4 -2.37 -11.20 -12.55
CA LEU A 4 -0.97 -10.77 -12.70
C LEU A 4 -0.07 -12.00 -12.87
N CYS A 5 -0.28 -13.03 -12.04
CA CYS A 5 0.51 -14.26 -12.10
C CYS A 5 0.33 -15.00 -13.43
N SER A 6 -0.87 -15.02 -14.00
CA SER A 6 -1.12 -15.71 -15.29
C SER A 6 -0.43 -15.06 -16.49
N LYS A 7 -0.02 -13.78 -16.35
CA LYS A 7 0.66 -13.03 -17.40
C LYS A 7 2.17 -12.90 -17.18
N ALA A 8 2.66 -13.31 -16.00
CA ALA A 8 4.08 -13.20 -15.68
C ALA A 8 4.87 -14.30 -16.41
N ASP A 9 5.66 -13.89 -17.39
CA ASP A 9 6.50 -14.75 -18.23
C ASP A 9 7.95 -14.85 -17.73
N THR A 10 8.37 -13.94 -16.87
CA THR A 10 9.70 -13.94 -16.24
C THR A 10 9.62 -14.16 -14.72
N TYR A 11 10.73 -14.63 -14.13
CA TYR A 11 10.84 -14.80 -12.68
C TYR A 11 10.58 -13.49 -11.93
N SER A 12 11.19 -12.38 -12.39
CA SER A 12 11.01 -11.05 -11.78
C SER A 12 9.56 -10.60 -11.82
N LYS A 13 8.86 -10.77 -12.96
CA LYS A 13 7.42 -10.46 -13.07
C LYS A 13 6.58 -11.32 -12.13
N SER A 14 6.94 -12.59 -11.96
CA SER A 14 6.25 -13.52 -11.05
C SER A 14 6.40 -13.09 -9.59
N VAL A 15 7.61 -12.74 -9.16
CA VAL A 15 7.88 -12.22 -7.81
C VAL A 15 7.10 -10.93 -7.57
N ALA A 16 7.18 -9.96 -8.49
CA ALA A 16 6.43 -8.71 -8.40
C ALA A 16 4.90 -8.94 -8.31
N ALA A 17 4.36 -9.83 -9.15
CA ALA A 17 2.94 -10.18 -9.17
C ALA A 17 2.47 -10.83 -7.86
N ILE A 18 3.27 -11.74 -7.29
CA ILE A 18 2.98 -12.41 -6.02
C ILE A 18 3.04 -11.43 -4.87
N VAL A 19 4.12 -10.67 -4.73
CA VAL A 19 4.32 -9.72 -3.62
C VAL A 19 3.21 -8.67 -3.62
N TYR A 20 2.98 -8.01 -4.77
CA TYR A 20 1.94 -6.98 -4.87
C TYR A 20 0.53 -7.57 -4.76
N GLY A 21 0.28 -8.70 -5.43
CA GLY A 21 -1.02 -9.37 -5.41
C GLY A 21 -1.43 -9.86 -4.01
N LEU A 22 -0.50 -10.47 -3.27
CA LEU A 22 -0.74 -10.89 -1.89
C LEU A 22 -0.97 -9.68 -0.99
N ALA A 23 -0.20 -8.60 -1.14
CA ALA A 23 -0.37 -7.42 -0.32
C ALA A 23 -1.75 -6.77 -0.46
N ILE A 24 -2.30 -6.69 -1.69
CA ILE A 24 -3.68 -6.21 -1.92
C ILE A 24 -4.70 -7.11 -1.21
N VAL A 25 -4.55 -8.44 -1.35
CA VAL A 25 -5.46 -9.40 -0.72
C VAL A 25 -5.39 -9.30 0.79
N SER A 26 -4.17 -9.25 1.36
CA SER A 26 -3.94 -9.12 2.79
C SER A 26 -4.49 -7.81 3.34
N LEU A 27 -4.35 -6.70 2.62
CA LEU A 27 -4.88 -5.39 3.03
C LEU A 27 -6.40 -5.45 3.22
N PHE A 28 -7.13 -5.86 2.18
CA PHE A 28 -8.59 -5.94 2.27
C PHE A 28 -9.07 -7.04 3.21
N PHE A 29 -8.35 -8.17 3.29
CA PHE A 29 -8.68 -9.26 4.19
C PHE A 29 -8.53 -8.83 5.65
N ALA A 30 -7.41 -8.24 6.04
CA ALA A 30 -7.17 -7.78 7.41
C ALA A 30 -8.22 -6.75 7.83
N SER A 31 -8.49 -5.76 6.99
CA SER A 31 -9.52 -4.75 7.23
C SER A 31 -10.91 -5.36 7.37
N SER A 32 -11.30 -6.26 6.45
CA SER A 32 -12.59 -6.93 6.49
C SER A 32 -12.75 -7.78 7.76
N VAL A 33 -11.73 -8.56 8.13
CA VAL A 33 -11.74 -9.38 9.35
C VAL A 33 -11.84 -8.49 10.57
N PHE A 34 -11.03 -7.43 10.67
CA PHE A 34 -11.07 -6.49 11.79
C PHE A 34 -12.46 -5.88 11.98
N HIS A 35 -13.05 -5.31 10.93
CA HIS A 35 -14.37 -4.68 11.02
C HIS A 35 -15.49 -5.68 11.27
N LEU A 36 -15.46 -6.85 10.62
CA LEU A 36 -16.43 -7.92 10.87
C LEU A 36 -16.42 -8.37 12.33
N PHE A 37 -15.23 -8.61 12.89
CA PHE A 37 -15.06 -9.02 14.27
C PHE A 37 -15.40 -7.90 15.26
N SER A 38 -15.18 -6.64 14.87
CA SER A 38 -15.60 -5.47 15.67
C SER A 38 -17.12 -5.33 15.77
N LEU A 39 -17.90 -5.85 14.80
CA LEU A 39 -19.37 -5.84 14.86
C LEU A 39 -19.92 -6.85 15.89
N PHE A 40 -19.22 -7.96 16.12
CA PHE A 40 -19.65 -9.03 17.04
C PHE A 40 -19.25 -8.82 18.51
N TYR A 41 -18.90 -7.59 18.93
CA TYR A 41 -18.54 -7.25 20.33
C TYR A 41 -17.49 -8.18 20.97
N ILE A 42 -16.38 -8.38 20.26
CA ILE A 42 -15.35 -9.35 20.66
C ILE A 42 -14.42 -8.83 21.76
N ASN A 43 -13.85 -9.77 22.52
CA ASN A 43 -12.82 -9.57 23.56
C ASN A 43 -11.75 -8.54 23.16
N GLY A 44 -11.43 -7.62 24.07
CA GLY A 44 -10.50 -6.51 23.83
C GLY A 44 -9.12 -6.92 23.33
N ARG A 45 -8.59 -8.07 23.77
CA ARG A 45 -7.28 -8.57 23.31
C ARG A 45 -7.29 -8.95 21.83
N LEU A 46 -8.30 -9.70 21.38
CA LEU A 46 -8.40 -10.11 19.97
C LEU A 46 -8.65 -8.89 19.07
N ARG A 47 -9.52 -7.96 19.51
CA ARG A 47 -9.74 -6.70 18.81
C ARG A 47 -8.43 -5.92 18.62
N SER A 48 -7.64 -5.76 19.69
CA SER A 48 -6.35 -5.06 19.64
C SER A 48 -5.34 -5.76 18.70
N THR A 49 -5.28 -7.10 18.70
CA THR A 49 -4.41 -7.83 17.76
C THR A 49 -4.85 -7.64 16.32
N LEU A 50 -6.15 -7.74 16.00
CA LEU A 50 -6.66 -7.52 14.64
C LEU A 50 -6.43 -6.08 14.17
N GLN A 51 -6.63 -5.10 15.04
CA GLN A 51 -6.35 -3.70 14.77
C GLN A 51 -4.86 -3.46 14.48
N LEU A 52 -3.98 -4.09 15.25
CA LEU A 52 -2.55 -4.04 15.00
C LEU A 52 -2.19 -4.66 13.64
N CYS A 53 -2.76 -5.82 13.30
CA CYS A 53 -2.55 -6.46 12.00
C CYS A 53 -3.00 -5.55 10.84
N ASP A 54 -4.17 -4.91 10.97
CA ASP A 54 -4.71 -3.96 9.99
C ASP A 54 -3.78 -2.75 9.77
N ARG A 55 -3.17 -2.23 10.84
CA ARG A 55 -2.22 -1.11 10.74
C ARG A 55 -0.86 -1.50 10.17
N ILE A 56 -0.35 -2.68 10.51
CA ILE A 56 0.93 -3.18 9.97
C ILE A 56 0.78 -3.48 8.47
N VAL A 57 -0.35 -4.05 8.04
CA VAL A 57 -0.53 -4.41 6.63
C VAL A 57 -0.53 -3.19 5.71
N ILE A 58 -0.92 -2.00 6.20
CA ILE A 58 -0.80 -0.74 5.44
C ILE A 58 0.68 -0.43 5.12
N CYS A 59 1.60 -0.55 6.08
CA CYS A 59 3.04 -0.38 5.83
C CYS A 59 3.56 -1.37 4.78
N LEU A 60 3.20 -2.64 4.93
CA LEU A 60 3.63 -3.71 4.01
C LEU A 60 3.05 -3.51 2.61
N PHE A 61 1.79 -3.07 2.53
CA PHE A 61 1.13 -2.76 1.27
C PHE A 61 1.81 -1.61 0.55
N ILE A 62 2.18 -0.53 1.24
CA ILE A 62 2.94 0.57 0.63
C ILE A 62 4.23 0.02 0.01
N ALA A 63 5.00 -0.80 0.73
CA ALA A 63 6.23 -1.39 0.19
C ALA A 63 6.00 -2.33 -0.99
N ALA A 64 5.00 -3.20 -0.89
CA ALA A 64 4.64 -4.10 -1.96
C ALA A 64 4.13 -3.36 -3.21
N SER A 65 3.47 -2.20 -3.04
CA SER A 65 2.98 -1.37 -4.16
C SER A 65 4.11 -0.80 -5.02
N TYR A 66 5.27 -0.51 -4.40
CA TYR A 66 6.47 -0.06 -5.10
C TYR A 66 7.22 -1.19 -5.80
N THR A 67 7.10 -2.43 -5.31
CA THR A 67 7.93 -3.56 -5.73
C THR A 67 7.88 -3.82 -7.25
N PRO A 68 6.71 -3.87 -7.92
CA PRO A 68 6.67 -4.05 -9.38
C PRO A 68 7.42 -2.95 -10.14
N TRP A 69 7.28 -1.70 -9.72
CA TRP A 69 7.92 -0.56 -10.37
C TRP A 69 9.44 -0.62 -10.21
N LEU A 70 9.91 -0.82 -8.97
CA LEU A 70 11.34 -0.80 -8.65
C LEU A 70 12.08 -2.06 -9.11
N LEU A 71 11.38 -3.17 -9.35
CA LEU A 71 11.97 -4.43 -9.82
C LEU A 71 11.91 -4.59 -11.34
N LEU A 72 10.89 -4.07 -12.01
CA LEU A 72 10.64 -4.36 -13.44
C LEU A 72 10.98 -3.20 -14.38
N ARG A 73 11.14 -1.97 -13.87
CA ARG A 73 11.54 -0.83 -14.68
C ARG A 73 13.05 -0.65 -14.65
N ASP A 74 13.58 -0.14 -15.76
CA ASP A 74 14.99 0.22 -15.86
C ASP A 74 15.24 1.58 -15.21
N PHE A 75 16.12 1.59 -14.21
CA PHE A 75 16.59 2.79 -13.53
C PHE A 75 18.03 3.11 -13.93
N HIS A 76 18.42 4.38 -13.82
CA HIS A 76 19.82 4.75 -13.92
C HIS A 76 20.61 4.09 -12.78
N ALA A 77 21.69 3.39 -13.10
CA ALA A 77 22.52 2.68 -12.11
C ALA A 77 21.68 1.78 -11.16
N SER A 78 22.01 1.74 -9.87
CA SER A 78 21.33 0.88 -8.88
C SER A 78 20.18 1.57 -8.14
N TRP A 79 19.68 2.73 -8.62
CA TRP A 79 18.66 3.52 -7.91
C TRP A 79 17.37 2.74 -7.63
N GLY A 80 16.92 1.89 -8.56
CA GLY A 80 15.72 1.06 -8.37
C GLY A 80 15.86 0.09 -7.20
N LEU A 81 16.98 -0.63 -7.13
CA LEU A 81 17.25 -1.60 -6.06
C LEU A 81 17.49 -0.90 -4.71
N THR A 82 18.23 0.21 -4.70
CA THR A 82 18.41 1.03 -3.48
C THR A 82 17.08 1.54 -2.94
N ALA A 83 16.21 2.04 -3.82
CA ALA A 83 14.86 2.47 -3.45
C ALA A 83 14.04 1.29 -2.91
N LEU A 84 14.10 0.11 -3.52
CA LEU A 84 13.36 -1.07 -3.08
C LEU A 84 13.72 -1.46 -1.65
N TRP A 85 15.01 -1.56 -1.34
CA TRP A 85 15.46 -1.84 0.03
C TRP A 85 15.04 -0.76 1.01
N SER A 86 15.17 0.52 0.63
CA SER A 86 14.80 1.64 1.49
C SER A 86 13.32 1.60 1.89
N VAL A 87 12.42 1.29 0.95
CA VAL A 87 10.98 1.23 1.18
C VAL A 87 10.64 0.07 2.12
N TRP A 88 11.20 -1.12 1.89
CA TRP A 88 10.94 -2.29 2.73
C TRP A 88 11.48 -2.12 4.15
N ILE A 89 12.68 -1.55 4.30
CA ILE A 89 13.24 -1.21 5.62
C ILE A 89 12.33 -0.20 6.33
N ALA A 90 11.90 0.86 5.63
CA ALA A 90 11.00 1.86 6.20
C ALA A 90 9.62 1.26 6.60
N ALA A 91 9.09 0.33 5.81
CA ALA A 91 7.87 -0.40 6.14
C ALA A 91 8.02 -1.30 7.38
N ILE A 92 9.16 -1.97 7.55
CA ILE A 92 9.46 -2.75 8.77
C ILE A 92 9.50 -1.84 10.00
N PHE A 93 10.19 -0.69 9.92
CA PHE A 93 10.21 0.28 11.01
C PHE A 93 8.84 0.87 11.29
N GLY A 94 8.07 1.17 10.25
CA GLY A 94 6.68 1.62 10.37
C GLY A 94 5.82 0.58 11.08
N GLY A 95 5.92 -0.70 10.70
CA GLY A 95 5.22 -1.80 11.38
C GLY A 95 5.64 -1.98 12.84
N ALA A 96 6.93 -1.87 13.13
CA ALA A 96 7.44 -1.90 14.51
C ALA A 96 6.89 -0.73 15.35
N PHE A 97 6.77 0.46 14.76
CA PHE A 97 6.14 1.60 15.42
C PHE A 97 4.68 1.31 15.77
N GLN A 98 3.91 0.72 14.84
CA GLN A 98 2.51 0.33 15.10
C GLN A 98 2.39 -0.68 16.25
N TYR A 99 3.34 -1.62 16.34
CA TYR A 99 3.39 -2.59 17.41
C TYR A 99 3.63 -1.95 18.79
N VAL A 100 4.55 -0.99 18.89
CA VAL A 100 4.93 -0.38 20.18
C VAL A 100 3.93 0.71 20.63
N TYR A 101 3.38 1.48 19.70
CA TYR A 101 2.59 2.69 19.99
C TYR A 101 1.14 2.60 19.51
N LEU A 102 0.57 1.39 19.50
CA LEU A 102 -0.82 1.15 19.10
C LEU A 102 -1.79 2.14 19.76
N ASP A 103 -2.62 2.81 18.95
CA ASP A 103 -3.60 3.83 19.34
C ASP A 103 -3.10 5.08 20.06
N ARG A 104 -1.80 5.20 20.33
CA ARG A 104 -1.27 6.34 21.10
C ARG A 104 -1.08 7.60 20.27
N PHE A 105 -0.65 7.45 19.02
CA PHE A 105 -0.21 8.58 18.17
C PHE A 105 -0.73 8.48 16.74
N GLN A 106 -2.05 8.51 16.55
CA GLN A 106 -2.70 8.38 15.23
C GLN A 106 -2.19 9.38 14.18
N SER A 107 -1.89 10.63 14.57
CA SER A 107 -1.35 11.61 13.63
C SER A 107 0.08 11.29 13.20
N VAL A 108 0.91 10.73 14.09
CA VAL A 108 2.28 10.30 13.78
C VAL A 108 2.26 9.07 12.87
N GLU A 109 1.35 8.13 13.14
CA GLU A 109 1.08 6.97 12.29
C GLU A 109 0.76 7.39 10.84
N LEU A 110 -0.16 8.34 10.66
CA LEU A 110 -0.47 8.88 9.34
C LEU A 110 0.75 9.52 8.67
N MET A 111 1.55 10.29 9.43
CA MET A 111 2.79 10.89 8.90
C MET A 111 3.82 9.85 8.48
N ILE A 112 3.94 8.74 9.21
CA ILE A 112 4.81 7.61 8.85
C ILE A 112 4.35 7.00 7.52
N TYR A 113 3.05 6.74 7.36
CA TYR A 113 2.51 6.21 6.10
C TYR A 113 2.77 7.15 4.92
N LEU A 114 2.58 8.46 5.11
CA LEU A 114 2.87 9.45 4.09
C LEU A 114 4.38 9.55 3.78
N ALA A 115 5.25 9.45 4.79
CA ALA A 115 6.70 9.49 4.58
C ALA A 115 7.22 8.25 3.81
N ILE A 116 6.78 7.05 4.21
CA ILE A 116 7.16 5.79 3.53
C ILE A 116 6.62 5.79 2.08
N SER A 117 5.48 6.41 1.83
CA SER A 117 4.90 6.47 0.48
C SER A 117 5.49 7.59 -0.39
N ILE A 118 5.73 8.80 0.13
CA ILE A 118 6.15 9.95 -0.69
C ILE A 118 7.67 9.97 -0.92
N CYS A 119 8.49 9.69 0.10
CA CYS A 119 9.94 9.83 -0.03
C CYS A 119 10.54 8.92 -1.12
N PRO A 120 10.17 7.63 -1.22
CA PRO A 120 10.70 6.76 -2.27
C PRO A 120 10.21 7.11 -3.67
N ALA A 121 9.10 7.83 -3.81
CA ALA A 121 8.61 8.29 -5.11
C ALA A 121 9.63 9.17 -5.85
N TYR A 122 10.52 9.84 -5.10
CA TYR A 122 11.63 10.60 -5.67
C TYR A 122 12.52 9.75 -6.58
N SER A 123 12.66 8.44 -6.31
CA SER A 123 13.46 7.54 -7.16
C SER A 123 12.96 7.45 -8.60
N PHE A 124 11.67 7.73 -8.88
CA PHE A 124 11.09 7.64 -10.22
C PHE A 124 11.63 8.69 -11.19
N ILE A 125 12.30 9.75 -10.72
CA ILE A 125 13.00 10.69 -11.61
C ILE A 125 14.18 10.02 -12.34
N TYR A 126 14.70 8.92 -11.78
CA TYR A 126 15.81 8.14 -12.36
C TYR A 126 15.31 6.93 -13.16
N MET A 127 13.99 6.79 -13.36
CA MET A 127 13.38 5.73 -14.16
C MET A 127 13.36 6.13 -15.63
N HIS A 128 13.93 5.30 -16.51
CA HIS A 128 14.05 5.63 -17.94
C HIS A 128 12.68 5.65 -18.64
N GLU A 129 11.86 4.62 -18.41
CA GLU A 129 10.55 4.47 -19.05
C GLU A 129 9.43 4.81 -18.08
N GLN A 130 8.76 5.94 -18.32
CA GLN A 130 7.76 6.52 -17.43
C GLN A 130 6.31 6.19 -17.78
N SER A 131 6.07 5.29 -18.73
CA SER A 131 4.71 4.82 -19.02
C SER A 131 4.02 4.23 -17.77
N GLY A 132 2.73 4.50 -17.65
CA GLY A 132 1.93 4.12 -16.49
C GLY A 132 2.08 5.01 -15.25
N LEU A 133 3.11 5.87 -15.16
CA LEU A 133 3.24 6.82 -14.04
C LEU A 133 2.02 7.74 -13.89
N PRO A 134 1.40 8.30 -14.95
CA PRO A 134 0.21 9.13 -14.78
C PRO A 134 -0.93 8.40 -14.07
N LEU A 135 -1.13 7.11 -14.37
CA LEU A 135 -2.15 6.28 -13.72
C LEU A 135 -1.79 5.95 -12.27
N LEU A 136 -0.50 5.67 -12.01
CA LEU A 136 0.04 5.47 -10.67
C LEU A 136 -0.14 6.72 -9.78
N ILE A 137 0.21 7.89 -10.31
CA ILE A 137 0.09 9.20 -9.65
C ILE A 137 -1.38 9.52 -9.41
N THR A 138 -2.26 9.28 -10.37
CA THR A 138 -3.71 9.46 -10.17
C THR A 138 -4.20 8.61 -9.01
N GLY A 139 -3.80 7.33 -8.93
CA GLY A 139 -4.09 6.50 -7.76
C GLY A 139 -3.50 7.05 -6.45
N ALA A 140 -2.28 7.57 -6.47
CA ALA A 140 -1.66 8.19 -5.30
C ALA A 140 -2.43 9.44 -4.82
N LEU A 141 -2.95 10.25 -5.76
CA LEU A 141 -3.81 11.39 -5.43
C LEU A 141 -5.12 10.95 -4.77
N PHE A 142 -5.70 9.80 -5.15
CA PHE A 142 -6.87 9.24 -4.47
C PHE A 142 -6.55 8.83 -3.02
N TYR A 143 -5.37 8.25 -2.73
CA TYR A 143 -4.98 8.02 -1.34
C TYR A 143 -4.88 9.32 -0.55
N LEU A 144 -4.20 10.34 -1.10
CA LEU A 144 -4.05 11.64 -0.45
C LEU A 144 -5.40 12.35 -0.23
N PHE A 145 -6.29 12.30 -1.22
CA PHE A 145 -7.64 12.81 -1.09
C PHE A 145 -8.43 12.06 -0.01
N GLY A 146 -8.30 10.73 0.05
CA GLY A 146 -8.89 9.90 1.08
C GLY A 146 -8.47 10.31 2.50
N VAL A 147 -7.22 10.74 2.71
CA VAL A 147 -6.73 11.19 4.03
C VAL A 147 -7.60 12.29 4.64
N ILE A 148 -8.21 13.15 3.82
CA ILE A 148 -9.15 14.18 4.29
C ILE A 148 -10.33 13.52 5.00
N PHE A 149 -10.93 12.50 4.39
CA PHE A 149 -12.05 11.76 4.99
C PHE A 149 -11.65 10.91 6.18
N PHE A 150 -10.42 10.35 6.18
CA PHE A 150 -9.88 9.66 7.35
C PHE A 150 -9.75 10.61 8.55
N LYS A 151 -9.29 11.84 8.34
CA LYS A 151 -9.21 12.87 9.39
C LYS A 151 -10.58 13.37 9.84
N LEU A 152 -11.57 13.36 8.94
CA LEU A 152 -12.96 13.74 9.22
C LEU A 152 -13.79 12.56 9.76
N ASP A 153 -13.17 11.41 10.01
CA ASP A 153 -13.84 10.28 10.65
C ASP A 153 -14.36 10.69 12.04
N GLY A 154 -15.57 10.24 12.36
CA GLY A 154 -16.34 10.69 13.52
C GLY A 154 -16.97 12.09 13.42
N HIS A 155 -16.60 12.92 12.44
CA HIS A 155 -17.20 14.26 12.23
C HIS A 155 -18.28 14.25 11.15
N ILE A 156 -18.09 13.49 10.08
CA ILE A 156 -19.03 13.36 8.97
C ILE A 156 -19.53 11.91 8.92
N PRO A 157 -20.85 11.68 8.79
CA PRO A 157 -21.37 10.32 8.67
C PRO A 157 -20.76 9.63 7.44
N LEU A 158 -20.37 8.37 7.60
CA LEU A 158 -19.76 7.54 6.55
C LEU A 158 -18.39 8.03 6.02
N ALA A 159 -17.73 9.00 6.66
CA ALA A 159 -16.39 9.45 6.24
C ALA A 159 -15.38 8.29 6.16
N HIS A 160 -15.42 7.37 7.12
CA HIS A 160 -14.62 6.15 7.09
C HIS A 160 -14.89 5.28 5.85
N ALA A 161 -16.16 5.13 5.46
CA ALA A 161 -16.53 4.36 4.27
C ALA A 161 -16.07 5.06 2.98
N ILE A 162 -16.19 6.38 2.90
CA ILE A 162 -15.68 7.17 1.77
C ILE A 162 -14.15 7.02 1.66
N TRP A 163 -13.44 6.99 2.78
CA TRP A 163 -12.00 6.71 2.81
C TRP A 163 -11.70 5.34 2.19
N HIS A 164 -12.42 4.27 2.57
CA HIS A 164 -12.26 2.96 1.94
C HIS A 164 -12.56 2.97 0.43
N CYS A 165 -13.58 3.70 -0.02
CA CYS A 165 -13.84 3.86 -1.46
C CYS A 165 -12.66 4.52 -2.18
N CYS A 166 -12.05 5.56 -1.59
CA CYS A 166 -10.85 6.21 -2.15
C CYS A 166 -9.68 5.22 -2.24
N VAL A 167 -9.43 4.45 -1.18
CA VAL A 167 -8.38 3.41 -1.15
C VAL A 167 -8.63 2.36 -2.23
N PHE A 168 -9.87 1.90 -2.40
CA PHE A 168 -10.22 0.92 -3.43
C PHE A 168 -10.00 1.46 -4.85
N ILE A 169 -10.43 2.69 -5.14
CA ILE A 169 -10.21 3.33 -6.45
C ILE A 169 -8.71 3.49 -6.72
N ALA A 170 -7.94 3.94 -5.71
CA ALA A 170 -6.49 4.07 -5.82
C ALA A 170 -5.82 2.72 -6.17
N ILE A 171 -6.16 1.65 -5.44
CA ILE A 171 -5.65 0.29 -5.71
C ILE A 171 -6.06 -0.16 -7.10
N PHE A 172 -7.31 0.07 -7.51
CA PHE A 172 -7.79 -0.32 -8.83
C PHE A 172 -6.98 0.35 -9.94
N LEU A 173 -6.74 1.66 -9.87
CA LEU A 173 -5.95 2.40 -10.85
C LEU A 173 -4.50 1.89 -10.88
N GLN A 174 -3.87 1.74 -9.72
CA GLN A 174 -2.49 1.27 -9.62
C GLN A 174 -2.34 -0.20 -10.06
N PHE A 175 -3.32 -1.05 -9.78
CA PHE A 175 -3.36 -2.42 -10.25
C PHE A 175 -3.42 -2.49 -11.77
N ASN A 176 -4.26 -1.67 -12.42
CA ASN A 176 -4.31 -1.58 -13.86
C ASN A 176 -3.00 -1.01 -14.46
N ALA A 177 -2.34 -0.09 -13.75
CA ALA A 177 -1.04 0.42 -14.15
C ALA A 177 0.03 -0.69 -14.15
N VAL A 178 0.11 -1.48 -13.07
CA VAL A 178 1.03 -2.62 -12.98
C VAL A 178 0.71 -3.70 -14.03
N ASP A 179 -0.58 -4.08 -14.15
CA ASP A 179 -1.03 -5.09 -15.11
C ASP A 179 -0.67 -4.71 -16.56
N THR A 180 -0.97 -3.48 -16.95
CA THR A 180 -0.84 -3.03 -18.35
C THR A 180 0.60 -2.68 -18.70
N PHE A 181 1.30 -1.94 -17.83
CA PHE A 181 2.58 -1.34 -18.19
C PHE A 181 3.82 -2.11 -17.71
N LEU A 182 3.67 -3.02 -16.74
CA LEU A 182 4.81 -3.75 -16.16
C LEU A 182 4.75 -5.26 -16.41
N ILE A 183 3.56 -5.87 -16.32
CA ILE A 183 3.41 -7.33 -16.47
C ILE A 183 3.14 -7.71 -17.92
N THR A 184 2.20 -7.02 -18.59
CA THR A 184 1.79 -7.35 -19.97
C THR A 184 2.78 -6.86 -21.03
N ASN A 185 3.61 -5.84 -20.72
CA ASN A 185 4.64 -5.32 -21.62
C ASN A 185 5.84 -6.26 -21.79
#